data_AF-A0A8J3EVP3-F1
#
_entry.id   AF-A0A8J3EVP3-F1
#
_cell.length_a   1.000
_cell.length_b   1.000
_cell.length_c   1.000
_cell.angle_alpha   90.00
_cell.angle_beta   90.00
_cell.angle_gamma   90.00
#
_symmetry.space_group_name_H-M   'P 1'
#
loop_
_entity.id
_entity.type
_entity.pdbx_description
1 polymer ?
#
loop_
_entity_poly.entity_id
_entity_poly.type
_entity_poly.pdbx_seq_one_letter_code
_entity_poly.pdbx_strand_id
1 'polypeptide(L)' 'MRKVVGYVNRHTAQRPSGDVEDSKWRYSLMNWGHDPLEE' A
#
# COMPACT_ATOMS: atom_id res chain seq x y z
N MET A 1 -5.52 13.45 8.05
CA MET A 1 -4.14 12.90 8.20
C MET A 1 -4.07 11.59 8.97
N ARG A 2 -4.44 11.50 10.28
CA ARG A 2 -4.36 10.23 11.04
C ARG A 2 -5.07 9.03 10.39
N LYS A 3 -6.23 9.24 9.75
CA LYS A 3 -6.97 8.18 9.05
C LYS A 3 -6.21 7.61 7.84
N VAL A 4 -5.49 8.46 7.11
CA VAL A 4 -4.69 8.07 5.94
C VAL A 4 -3.47 7.27 6.38
N VAL A 5 -2.70 7.80 7.35
CA VAL A 5 -1.55 7.08 7.93
C VAL A 5 -1.98 5.73 8.51
N GLY A 6 -3.10 5.71 9.23
CA GLY A 6 -3.66 4.45 9.75
C GLY A 6 -4.11 3.48 8.66
N TYR A 7 -4.61 3.98 7.52
CA TYR A 7 -4.95 3.14 6.37
C TYR A 7 -3.69 2.53 5.76
N VAL A 8 -2.70 3.36 5.42
CA VAL A 8 -1.42 2.91 4.83
C VAL A 8 -0.78 1.84 5.71
N ASN A 9 -0.60 2.10 7.01
CA ASN A 9 0.01 1.12 7.93
C ASN A 9 -0.74 -0.22 7.96
N ARG A 10 -2.08 -0.20 8.03
CA ARG A 10 -2.88 -1.44 8.05
C ARG A 10 -2.84 -2.16 6.71
N HIS A 11 -2.82 -1.44 5.60
CA HIS A 11 -2.89 -2.04 4.26
C HIS A 11 -1.52 -2.59 3.86
N THR A 12 -0.43 -1.90 4.19
CA THR A 12 0.93 -2.40 4.00
C THR A 12 1.19 -3.68 4.81
N ALA A 13 0.66 -3.77 6.03
CA ALA A 13 0.72 -5.00 6.84
C ALA A 13 -0.03 -6.19 6.23
N GLN A 14 -0.94 -5.95 5.27
CA GLN A 14 -1.70 -6.98 4.53
C GLN A 14 -1.06 -7.32 3.18
N ARG A 15 0.25 -7.12 3.03
CA ARG A 15 0.97 -7.39 1.78
C ARG A 15 0.69 -8.81 1.27
N PRO A 16 0.19 -8.97 0.03
CA PRO A 16 0.03 -10.29 -0.59
C PRO A 16 1.37 -10.99 -0.75
N SER A 17 1.35 -12.32 -0.69
CA SER A 17 2.50 -13.13 -1.06
C SER A 17 2.72 -13.13 -2.58
N GLY A 18 3.98 -13.09 -3.01
CA GLY A 18 4.35 -13.14 -4.42
C GLY A 18 4.67 -11.77 -5.01
N ASP A 19 4.61 -11.67 -6.33
CA ASP A 19 4.82 -10.42 -7.04
C ASP A 19 3.60 -9.50 -6.85
N VAL A 20 3.90 -8.26 -6.49
CA VAL A 20 2.92 -7.23 -6.17
C VAL A 20 3.00 -6.02 -7.10
N GLU A 21 3.91 -6.02 -8.09
CA GLU A 21 4.21 -4.88 -8.95
C GLU A 21 2.96 -4.33 -9.66
N ASP A 22 2.14 -5.20 -10.23
CA ASP A 22 0.88 -4.84 -10.90
C ASP A 22 -0.38 -5.26 -10.11
N SER A 23 -0.25 -5.31 -8.79
CA SER A 23 -1.34 -5.73 -7.92
C SER A 23 -2.29 -4.58 -7.55
N LYS A 24 -3.57 -4.92 -7.38
CA LYS A 24 -4.56 -4.01 -6.81
C LYS A 24 -4.15 -3.47 -5.43
N TRP A 25 -3.38 -4.25 -4.67
CA TRP A 25 -2.86 -3.84 -3.37
C TRP A 25 -1.88 -2.65 -3.50
N ARG A 26 -0.90 -2.75 -4.41
CA ARG A 26 0.05 -1.66 -4.65
C ARG A 26 -0.66 -0.42 -5.18
N TYR A 27 -1.52 -0.58 -6.20
CA TYR A 27 -2.28 0.56 -6.73
C TYR A 27 -3.18 1.21 -5.69
N SER A 28 -3.75 0.43 -4.76
CA SER A 28 -4.54 0.99 -3.66
C SER A 28 -3.69 1.87 -2.75
N LEU A 29 -2.46 1.50 -2.43
CA LEU A 29 -1.53 2.33 -1.66
C LEU A 29 -1.09 3.59 -2.44
N MET A 30 -0.81 3.46 -3.75
CA MET A 30 -0.43 4.59 -4.61
C MET A 30 -1.52 5.65 -4.69
N ASN A 31 -2.80 5.26 -4.66
CA ASN A 31 -3.92 6.20 -4.62
C ASN A 31 -3.93 7.07 -3.35
N TRP A 32 -3.20 6.66 -2.29
CA TRP A 32 -2.99 7.44 -1.07
C TRP A 32 -1.60 8.09 -1.00
N GLY A 33 -0.83 8.05 -2.09
CA GLY A 33 0.50 8.66 -2.17
C GLY A 33 1.61 7.85 -1.51
N HIS A 34 1.44 6.54 -1.34
CA HIS A 34 2.47 5.63 -0.81
C HIS A 34 2.73 4.51 -1.82
N ASP A 35 3.95 4.42 -2.36
CA ASP A 35 4.36 3.31 -3.21
C ASP A 35 5.32 2.39 -2.42
N PRO A 36 4.89 1.18 -2.05
CA PRO A 36 5.70 0.25 -1.25
C PRO A 36 6.90 -0.35 -2.01
N LEU A 37 7.10 -0.04 -3.29
CA LEU A 37 8.27 -0.45 -4.08
C LEU A 37 9.28 0.68 -4.33
N GLU A 38 8.91 1.93 -4.04
CA GLU A 38 9.75 3.12 -4.28
C GLU A 38 10.22 3.79 -2.97
N GLU A 39 9.72 3.35 -1.81
CA GLU A 39 10.23 3.71 -0.47
C GLU A 39 11.38 2.80 -0.01
#